data_AF-A0A1H4K978-F1
#
_entry.id   AF-A0A1H4K978-F1
#
_cell.length_a   1.000
_cell.length_b   1.000
_cell.length_c   1.000
_cell.angle_alpha   90.00
_cell.angle_beta   90.00
_cell.angle_gamma   90.00
#
_symmetry.space_group_name_H-M   'P 1'
#
loop_
_entity.id
_entity.type
_entity.pdbx_description
1 polymer ?
#
loop_
_entity_poly.entity_id
_entity_poly.type
_entity_poly.pdbx_seq_one_letter_code
_entity_poly.pdbx_strand_id
1 'polypeptide(L)' 'MGDGICDTVDPDPSDPCIPDNTDADGDGVCDTIDPDPTDPCNPTSADTDGDGVCDAIDPDPSDPCSPDATDADGDGVL' A
#
# COMPACT_ATOMS: atom_id res chain seq x y z
N MET A 1 11.35 -5.97 -13.81
CA MET A 1 10.25 -6.74 -14.46
C MET A 1 8.93 -6.00 -14.28
N GLY A 2 8.38 -5.39 -15.34
CA GLY A 2 7.01 -4.83 -15.33
C GLY A 2 6.86 -3.37 -15.75
N ASP A 3 7.97 -2.65 -15.93
CA ASP A 3 8.07 -1.20 -16.21
C ASP A 3 7.98 -0.83 -17.71
N GLY A 4 7.95 -1.83 -18.60
CA GLY A 4 7.94 -1.60 -20.04
C GLY A 4 9.30 -1.20 -20.63
N ILE A 5 10.38 -1.24 -19.84
CA ILE A 5 11.75 -1.05 -20.30
C ILE A 5 12.43 -2.43 -20.43
N CYS A 6 13.36 -2.54 -21.38
CA CYS A 6 14.14 -3.77 -21.55
C CYS A 6 15.24 -3.83 -20.48
N ASP A 7 15.37 -4.94 -19.75
CA ASP A 7 16.36 -5.17 -18.68
C ASP A 7 17.80 -4.72 -18.99
N THR A 8 18.20 -4.73 -20.27
CA THR A 8 19.55 -4.32 -20.71
C THR A 8 19.82 -2.82 -20.68
N VAL A 9 18.77 -2.00 -20.61
CA VAL A 9 18.83 -0.53 -20.55
C VAL A 9 18.15 0.04 -19.30
N ASP A 10 17.60 -0.84 -18.48
CA ASP A 10 17.03 -0.54 -17.18
C ASP A 10 18.17 -0.36 -16.15
N PRO A 11 18.33 0.83 -15.54
CA PRO A 11 19.37 1.07 -14.55
C PRO A 11 19.16 0.29 -13.24
N ASP A 12 17.94 -0.19 -12.95
CA ASP A 12 17.66 -1.11 -11.85
C ASP A 12 16.57 -2.14 -12.25
N PRO A 13 16.95 -3.26 -12.90
CA PRO A 13 16.03 -4.32 -13.34
C PRO A 13 15.17 -4.96 -12.24
N SER A 14 15.54 -4.74 -10.97
CA SER A 14 14.82 -5.25 -9.82
C SER A 14 13.74 -4.31 -9.31
N ASP A 15 13.78 -3.03 -9.69
CA ASP A 15 12.79 -2.02 -9.35
C ASP A 15 11.84 -1.81 -10.53
N PRO A 16 10.56 -2.23 -10.43
CA PRO A 16 9.60 -2.07 -11.50
C PRO A 16 9.19 -0.61 -11.77
N CYS A 17 9.63 0.36 -10.97
CA CYS A 17 9.16 1.75 -11.05
C CYS A 17 10.16 2.71 -11.68
N ILE A 18 11.32 2.21 -12.10
CA ILE A 18 12.27 2.96 -12.91
C ILE A 18 11.72 3.17 -14.34
N PRO A 19 11.97 4.31 -15.01
CA PRO A 19 12.81 5.45 -14.60
C PRO A 19 12.06 6.54 -13.83
N ASP A 20 10.74 6.46 -13.69
CA ASP A 20 9.94 7.51 -13.06
C ASP A 20 10.08 7.50 -11.52
N ASN A 21 10.57 6.38 -10.97
CA ASN A 21 10.97 6.14 -9.58
C ASN A 21 9.89 6.54 -8.57
N THR A 22 8.63 6.31 -8.93
CA THR A 22 7.46 6.68 -8.12
C THR A 22 6.60 5.46 -7.83
N ASP A 23 6.52 5.16 -6.54
CA ASP A 23 5.62 4.24 -5.84
C ASP A 23 5.26 5.00 -4.55
N ALA A 24 4.27 5.88 -4.66
CA ALA A 24 4.03 6.94 -3.69
C ALA A 24 3.44 6.41 -2.36
N ASP A 25 2.70 5.32 -2.41
CA ASP A 25 2.11 4.65 -1.25
C ASP A 25 2.92 3.43 -0.78
N GLY A 26 3.82 2.91 -1.61
CA GLY A 26 4.74 1.83 -1.25
C GLY A 26 4.12 0.43 -1.38
N ASP A 27 3.08 0.27 -2.20
CA ASP A 27 2.40 -1.00 -2.41
C ASP A 27 3.15 -1.95 -3.37
N GLY A 28 4.18 -1.43 -4.05
CA GLY A 28 5.02 -2.16 -5.00
C GLY A 28 4.48 -2.17 -6.44
N VAL A 29 3.42 -1.41 -6.70
CA VAL A 29 2.90 -1.06 -8.03
C VAL A 29 3.28 0.39 -8.30
N CYS A 30 3.75 0.65 -9.51
CA CYS A 30 4.28 1.97 -9.83
C CYS A 30 3.14 2.95 -10.15
N ASP A 31 3.25 4.21 -9.69
CA ASP A 31 2.22 5.26 -9.86
C ASP A 31 1.67 5.39 -11.29
N THR A 32 2.46 5.03 -12.30
CA THR A 32 2.08 5.11 -13.71
C THR A 32 1.06 4.07 -14.15
N ILE A 33 0.98 2.94 -13.46
CA ILE A 33 0.09 1.80 -13.73
C ILE A 33 -0.81 1.46 -12.56
N ASP A 34 -0.52 2.02 -11.39
CA ASP A 34 -1.34 1.89 -10.21
C ASP A 34 -2.71 2.58 -10.41
N PRO A 35 -3.83 1.85 -10.24
CA PRO A 35 -5.16 2.45 -10.27
C PRO A 35 -5.43 3.47 -9.15
N ASP A 36 -4.72 3.41 -8.03
CA ASP A 36 -4.87 4.32 -6.88
C ASP A 36 -3.51 4.64 -6.22
N PRO A 37 -2.68 5.54 -6.81
CA PRO A 37 -1.30 5.83 -6.37
C PRO A 37 -1.15 6.48 -4.98
N THR A 38 -2.21 6.51 -4.19
CA THR A 38 -2.22 7.06 -2.84
C THR A 38 -2.78 6.09 -1.81
N ASP A 39 -3.22 4.91 -2.24
CA ASP A 39 -3.83 3.89 -1.41
C ASP A 39 -2.91 2.67 -1.37
N PRO A 40 -2.12 2.48 -0.29
CA PRO A 40 -1.18 1.37 -0.17
C PRO A 40 -1.85 0.00 -0.17
N CYS A 41 -3.18 -0.05 -0.11
CA CYS A 41 -3.94 -1.28 -0.10
C CYS A 41 -4.47 -1.63 -1.48
N ASN A 42 -4.55 -0.72 -2.44
CA ASN A 42 -5.08 -0.98 -3.77
C ASN A 42 -3.95 -0.88 -4.80
N PRO A 43 -3.76 -1.85 -5.70
CA PRO A 43 -4.58 -3.05 -5.98
C PRO A 43 -4.12 -4.31 -5.27
N THR A 44 -3.13 -4.22 -4.39
CA THR A 44 -2.41 -5.38 -3.86
C THR A 44 -3.11 -6.08 -2.68
N SER A 45 -3.99 -5.38 -1.97
CA SER A 45 -4.73 -5.82 -0.78
C SER A 45 -6.15 -5.22 -0.76
N ALA A 46 -6.82 -5.32 0.39
CA ALA A 46 -7.98 -4.49 0.75
C ALA A 46 -7.70 -3.78 2.09
N ASP A 47 -8.53 -2.82 2.44
CA ASP A 47 -8.67 -2.19 3.75
C ASP A 47 -10.17 -2.30 4.12
N THR A 48 -10.53 -3.39 4.79
CA THR A 48 -11.92 -3.80 4.96
C THR A 48 -12.68 -2.91 5.95
N ASP A 49 -12.01 -2.40 6.98
CA ASP A 49 -12.62 -1.57 8.01
C ASP A 49 -12.29 -0.08 7.90
N GLY A 50 -11.33 0.29 7.05
CA GLY A 50 -11.02 1.67 6.68
C GLY A 50 -10.13 2.37 7.70
N ASP A 51 -9.32 1.62 8.46
CA ASP A 51 -8.38 2.17 9.44
C ASP A 51 -7.08 2.69 8.81
N GLY A 52 -6.86 2.40 7.51
CA GLY A 52 -5.67 2.77 6.75
C GLY A 52 -4.52 1.76 6.83
N VAL A 53 -4.77 0.57 7.39
CA VAL A 53 -3.86 -0.57 7.43
C VAL A 53 -4.43 -1.69 6.57
N CYS A 54 -3.66 -2.13 5.58
CA CYS A 54 -4.17 -3.13 4.65
C CYS A 54 -4.41 -4.48 5.34
N ASP A 55 -5.51 -5.16 4.99
CA ASP A 55 -5.96 -6.47 5.51
C ASP A 55 -4.83 -7.52 5.58
N ALA A 56 -3.85 -7.44 4.66
CA ALA A 56 -2.72 -8.36 4.61
C ALA A 56 -1.76 -8.24 5.81
N ILE A 57 -1.73 -7.08 6.47
CA ILE A 57 -0.85 -6.75 7.59
C ILE A 57 -1.61 -6.27 8.84
N ASP A 58 -2.91 -6.01 8.73
CA ASP A 58 -3.77 -5.68 9.86
C ASP A 58 -3.98 -6.91 10.78
N PRO A 59 -3.68 -6.82 12.09
CA PRO A 59 -3.99 -7.87 13.05
C PRO A 59 -5.49 -8.16 13.26
N ASP A 60 -6.40 -7.23 12.99
CA ASP A 60 -7.86 -7.44 13.03
C ASP A 60 -8.58 -6.67 11.90
N PRO A 61 -8.62 -7.22 10.65
CA PRO A 61 -9.17 -6.59 9.43
C PRO A 61 -10.67 -6.22 9.45
N SER A 62 -11.32 -6.31 10.60
CA SER A 62 -12.74 -5.99 10.78
C SER A 62 -13.00 -5.04 11.92
N ASP A 63 -11.96 -4.65 12.65
CA ASP A 63 -12.00 -3.75 13.79
C ASP A 63 -11.21 -2.49 13.43
N PRO A 64 -11.89 -1.39 13.02
CA PRO A 64 -11.26 -0.16 12.50
C PRO A 64 -10.42 0.62 13.54
N CYS A 65 -10.19 -0.01 14.67
CA CYS A 65 -9.55 0.53 15.85
C CYS A 65 -8.41 -0.38 16.32
N SER A 66 -8.12 -1.44 15.59
CA SER A 66 -6.89 -2.22 15.63
C SER A 66 -6.15 -1.94 14.33
N PRO A 67 -4.80 -1.81 14.31
CA PRO A 67 -3.86 -1.94 15.42
C PRO A 67 -3.76 -0.69 16.30
N ASP A 68 -4.30 0.44 15.83
CA ASP A 68 -4.21 1.71 16.53
C ASP A 68 -5.34 1.79 17.58
N ALA A 69 -5.16 1.05 18.68
CA ALA A 69 -6.09 0.96 19.83
C ALA A 69 -6.25 2.28 20.61
N THR A 70 -6.17 3.41 19.91
CA THR A 70 -6.26 4.74 20.47
C THR A 70 -7.71 5.09 20.73
N ASP A 71 -8.25 4.52 21.82
CA ASP A 71 -9.43 5.00 22.53
C ASP A 71 -9.13 6.40 23.08
N ALA A 72 -9.33 7.41 22.24
CA ALA A 72 -8.91 8.78 22.53
C ALA A 72 -9.65 9.40 23.74
N ASP A 73 -10.81 8.86 24.12
CA ASP A 73 -11.59 9.32 25.27
C ASP A 73 -11.62 8.34 26.46
N GLY A 74 -11.06 7.14 26.31
CA GLY A 74 -10.78 6.18 27.36
C GLY A 74 -12.01 5.45 27.92
N ASP A 75 -13.09 5.34 27.14
CA ASP A 75 -14.36 4.80 27.61
C ASP A 75 -14.52 3.27 27.44
N GLY A 76 -13.55 2.62 26.79
CA GLY A 76 -13.52 1.17 26.57
C GLY A 76 -14.44 0.70 25.43
N VAL A 77 -15.01 1.64 24.70
CA VAL A 77 -15.42 1.53 23.30
C VAL A 77 -14.38 2.34 22.52
N LEU A 78 -13.98 1.89 21.34
CA LEU A 78 -13.16 2.74 20.47
C LEU A 78 -14.04 3.80 19.80
#